data_AF-A0A947RB42-F1
#
_entry.id   AF-A0A947RB42-F1
#
_cell.length_a   1.000
_cell.length_b   1.000
_cell.length_c   1.000
_cell.angle_alpha   90.00
_cell.angle_beta   90.00
_cell.angle_gamma   90.00
#
_symmetry.space_group_name_H-M   'P 1'
#
loop_
_entity.id
_entity.type
_entity.pdbx_description
1 polymer ?
#
loop_
_entity_poly.entity_id
_entity_poly.type
_entity_poly.pdbx_seq_one_letter_code
_entity_poly.pdbx_strand_id
1 'polypeptide(L)'
;MKSISKIIAETKFKNRPKNISREFQAYGVYLAESLQDTKHYSLYIKLAKGVDRKILEEALNFTKGYYEAKNKAKIFMWKLAQLKKEK
;
A
#
# COMPACT_ATOMS: atom_id res chain seq x y z
N MET A 1 7.66 -8.34 -28.86
CA MET A 1 7.97 -9.10 -27.62
C MET A 1 7.78 -8.18 -26.41
N LYS A 2 7.26 -8.69 -25.28
CA LYS A 2 7.22 -7.91 -24.03
C LYS A 2 8.65 -7.77 -23.49
N SER A 3 8.98 -6.65 -22.85
CA SER A 3 10.29 -6.46 -22.22
C SER A 3 10.46 -7.37 -21.00
N ILE A 4 11.69 -7.82 -20.74
CA ILE A 4 12.03 -8.65 -19.57
C ILE A 4 11.63 -7.97 -18.27
N SER A 5 11.85 -6.66 -18.16
CA SER A 5 11.42 -5.88 -16.99
C SER A 5 9.91 -5.98 -16.72
N LYS A 6 9.09 -5.91 -17.79
CA LYS A 6 7.63 -6.07 -17.67
C LYS A 6 7.24 -7.48 -17.22
N ILE A 7 7.94 -8.49 -17.70
CA ILE A 7 7.72 -9.90 -17.30
C ILE A 7 8.04 -10.09 -15.81
N ILE A 8 9.17 -9.56 -15.33
CA ILE A 8 9.57 -9.63 -13.91
C ILE A 8 8.54 -8.93 -13.00
N ALA A 9 8.02 -7.79 -13.42
CA ALA A 9 6.99 -7.08 -12.67
C ALA A 9 5.66 -7.86 -12.62
N GLU A 10 5.24 -8.44 -13.75
CA GLU A 10 4.03 -9.28 -13.86
C GLU A 10 4.13 -10.55 -13.00
N THR A 11 5.31 -11.16 -12.88
CA THR A 11 5.52 -12.36 -12.05
C THR A 11 5.59 -12.05 -10.55
N LYS A 12 6.25 -10.95 -10.15
CA LYS A 12 6.38 -10.57 -8.74
C LYS A 12 5.04 -10.19 -8.10
N PHE A 13 4.16 -9.51 -8.86
CA PHE A 13 2.88 -9.02 -8.36
C PHE A 13 1.74 -9.37 -9.31
N LYS A 14 1.33 -10.64 -9.29
CA LYS A 14 0.31 -11.21 -10.21
C LYS A 14 -0.98 -10.39 -10.31
N ASN A 15 -1.46 -9.85 -9.18
CA ASN A 15 -2.75 -9.14 -9.10
C ASN A 15 -2.60 -7.61 -9.07
N ARG A 16 -1.42 -7.08 -9.46
CA ARG A 16 -1.19 -5.64 -9.48
C ARG A 16 -2.16 -4.97 -10.48
N PRO A 17 -2.86 -3.89 -10.08
CA PRO A 17 -3.77 -3.20 -10.97
C PRO A 17 -2.99 -2.55 -12.12
N LYS A 18 -3.51 -2.71 -13.34
CA LYS A 18 -2.88 -2.21 -14.58
C LYS A 18 -3.33 -0.79 -14.94
N ASN A 19 -4.53 -0.40 -14.53
CA ASN A 19 -5.15 0.88 -14.89
C ASN A 19 -4.87 1.94 -13.82
N ILE A 20 -3.60 2.31 -13.68
CA ILE A 20 -3.15 3.36 -12.75
C ILE A 20 -3.02 4.65 -13.56
N SER A 21 -3.95 5.59 -13.35
CA SER A 21 -3.98 6.88 -14.06
C SER A 21 -3.88 8.08 -13.12
N ARG A 22 -4.24 7.90 -11.85
CA ARG A 22 -4.26 8.96 -10.84
C ARG A 22 -3.22 8.70 -9.76
N GLU A 23 -2.72 9.79 -9.17
CA GLU A 23 -1.70 9.77 -8.12
C GLU A 23 -2.11 8.85 -6.95
N PHE A 24 -3.31 9.03 -6.38
CA PHE A 24 -3.79 8.21 -5.27
C PHE A 24 -3.89 6.70 -5.61
N GLN A 25 -4.08 6.34 -6.89
CA GLN A 25 -4.08 4.93 -7.30
C GLN A 25 -2.67 4.37 -7.24
N ALA A 26 -1.68 5.12 -7.74
CA ALA A 26 -0.27 4.74 -7.66
C ALA A 26 0.18 4.62 -6.20
N TYR A 27 -0.24 5.57 -5.36
CA TYR A 27 0.07 5.56 -3.93
C TYR A 27 -0.59 4.39 -3.19
N GLY A 28 -1.85 4.07 -3.50
CA GLY A 28 -2.52 2.88 -2.93
C GLY A 28 -1.83 1.58 -3.31
N VAL A 29 -1.31 1.46 -4.54
CA VAL A 29 -0.51 0.32 -4.98
C VAL A 29 0.81 0.25 -4.22
N TYR A 30 1.49 1.39 -4.07
CA TYR A 30 2.72 1.49 -3.28
C TYR A 30 2.51 1.07 -1.83
N LEU A 31 1.41 1.47 -1.19
CA LEU A 31 1.07 1.04 0.17
C LEU A 31 0.92 -0.49 0.28
N ALA A 32 0.14 -1.09 -0.62
CA ALA A 32 -0.08 -2.53 -0.64
C ALA A 32 1.23 -3.31 -0.83
N GLU A 33 2.10 -2.87 -1.74
CA GLU A 33 3.41 -3.49 -1.99
C GLU A 33 4.36 -3.32 -0.80
N SER A 34 4.38 -2.13 -0.19
CA SER A 34 5.22 -1.83 0.99
C SER A 34 4.83 -2.65 2.21
N LEU A 35 3.53 -2.92 2.37
CA LEU A 35 2.98 -3.73 3.46
C LEU A 35 2.96 -5.23 3.16
N GLN A 36 3.43 -5.63 1.97
CA GLN A 36 3.40 -7.00 1.45
C GLN A 36 1.98 -7.60 1.43
N ASP A 37 0.96 -6.74 1.25
CA ASP A 37 -0.45 -7.11 1.24
C ASP A 37 -1.09 -6.86 -0.14
N THR A 38 -0.50 -7.53 -1.13
CA THR A 38 -0.85 -7.38 -2.55
C THR A 38 -2.17 -8.06 -2.93
N LYS A 39 -2.81 -8.76 -1.98
CA LYS A 39 -4.17 -9.29 -2.16
C LYS A 39 -5.23 -8.20 -2.04
N HIS A 40 -4.94 -7.10 -1.35
CA HIS A 40 -5.92 -6.05 -1.01
C HIS A 40 -5.63 -4.70 -1.66
N TYR A 41 -5.06 -4.66 -2.88
CA TYR A 41 -4.79 -3.41 -3.60
C TYR A 41 -5.97 -2.42 -3.60
N SER A 42 -7.18 -2.90 -3.87
CA SER A 42 -8.39 -2.07 -3.91
C SER A 42 -8.68 -1.37 -2.58
N LEU A 43 -8.37 -2.01 -1.45
CA LEU A 43 -8.53 -1.41 -0.11
C LEU A 43 -7.59 -0.22 0.07
N TYR A 44 -6.31 -0.39 -0.25
CA TYR A 44 -5.31 0.67 -0.10
C TYR A 44 -5.53 1.83 -1.08
N ILE A 45 -5.99 1.54 -2.30
CA ILE A 45 -6.40 2.59 -3.26
C ILE A 45 -7.60 3.38 -2.72
N LYS A 46 -8.58 2.71 -2.12
CA LYS A 46 -9.73 3.37 -1.51
C LYS A 46 -9.31 4.25 -0.32
N LEU A 47 -8.37 3.78 0.51
CA LEU A 47 -7.79 4.57 1.59
C LEU A 47 -7.05 5.80 1.06
N ALA A 48 -6.17 5.63 0.07
CA ALA A 48 -5.43 6.71 -0.56
C ALA A 48 -6.34 7.77 -1.21
N LYS A 49 -7.52 7.37 -1.69
CA LYS A 49 -8.49 8.30 -2.27
C LYS A 49 -9.20 9.16 -1.21
N GLY A 50 -9.44 8.63 -0.02
CA GLY A 50 -10.32 9.24 0.99
C GLY A 50 -9.64 9.73 2.26
N VAL A 51 -8.37 9.38 2.48
CA VAL A 51 -7.60 9.78 3.66
C VAL A 51 -6.45 10.68 3.21
N ASP A 52 -6.18 11.73 3.98
CA ASP A 52 -5.03 12.60 3.76
C ASP A 52 -3.74 11.75 3.70
N ARG A 53 -2.97 11.98 2.63
CA ARG A 53 -1.68 11.33 2.40
C ARG A 53 -0.75 11.45 3.59
N LYS A 54 -0.73 12.60 4.27
CA LYS A 54 0.14 12.82 5.45
C LYS A 54 -0.12 11.78 6.54
N ILE A 55 -1.40 11.44 6.77
CA ILE A 55 -1.80 10.44 7.78
C ILE A 55 -1.37 9.04 7.33
N LEU A 56 -1.54 8.71 6.05
CA LEU A 56 -1.14 7.42 5.51
C LEU A 56 0.38 7.22 5.53
N GLU A 57 1.16 8.25 5.19
CA GLU A 57 2.62 8.22 5.24
C GLU A 57 3.13 8.06 6.68
N GLU A 58 2.51 8.74 7.63
CA GLU A 58 2.84 8.60 9.05
C GLU A 58 2.59 7.17 9.56
N ALA A 59 1.43 6.59 9.24
CA ALA A 59 1.11 5.19 9.57
C ALA A 59 2.09 4.21 8.90
N LEU A 60 2.47 4.46 7.64
CA LEU A 60 3.43 3.62 6.91
C LEU A 60 4.82 3.71 7.53
N ASN A 61 5.30 4.91 7.86
CA ASN A 61 6.60 5.12 8.47
C ASN A 61 6.69 4.44 9.84
N PHE A 62 5.63 4.52 10.64
CA PHE A 62 5.54 3.76 11.90
C PHE A 62 5.68 2.25 11.66
N THR A 63 5.00 1.73 10.64
CA THR A 63 5.02 0.30 10.32
C THR A 63 6.40 -0.19 9.87
N LYS A 64 7.23 0.67 9.27
CA LYS A 64 8.60 0.31 8.85
C LYS A 64 9.51 -0.10 10.02
N GLY A 65 9.24 0.39 11.24
CA GLY A 65 9.98 -0.03 12.44
C GLY A 65 9.76 -1.49 12.84
N TYR A 66 8.73 -2.16 12.29
CA TYR A 66 8.38 -3.54 12.62
C TYR A 66 8.91 -4.52 11.57
N TYR A 67 10.23 -4.77 11.61
CA TYR A 67 10.92 -5.63 10.64
C TYR A 67 10.42 -7.08 10.66
N GLU A 68 10.24 -7.65 11.85
CA GLU A 68 9.88 -9.07 12.07
C GLU A 68 8.36 -9.34 12.12
N ALA A 69 7.54 -8.31 11.91
CA ALA A 69 6.09 -8.47 12.00
C ALA A 69 5.55 -9.42 10.93
N LYS A 70 4.89 -10.50 11.38
CA LYS A 70 4.21 -11.48 10.53
C LYS A 70 3.14 -10.83 9.63
N ASN A 71 2.54 -9.73 10.06
CA ASN A 71 1.52 -9.01 9.29
C ASN A 71 1.64 -7.49 9.47
N LYS A 72 2.41 -6.86 8.58
CA LYS A 72 2.62 -5.40 8.56
C LYS A 72 1.34 -4.63 8.26
N ALA A 73 0.45 -5.20 7.44
CA ALA A 73 -0.84 -4.59 7.13
C ALA A 73 -1.71 -4.36 8.38
N LYS A 74 -1.76 -5.32 9.32
CA LYS A 74 -2.51 -5.15 10.58
C LYS A 74 -1.95 -4.01 11.44
N ILE A 75 -0.63 -3.90 11.55
CA ILE A 75 0.04 -2.84 12.31
C ILE A 75 -0.26 -1.48 11.68
N PHE A 76 -0.17 -1.40 10.34
CA PHE A 76 -0.53 -0.21 9.59
C PHE A 76 -1.99 0.21 9.83
N MET A 77 -2.93 -0.72 9.73
CA MET A 77 -4.36 -0.43 9.95
C MET A 77 -4.64 0.02 11.38
N TRP A 78 -4.01 -0.62 12.36
CA TRP A 78 -4.11 -0.23 13.77
C TRP A 78 -3.59 1.19 14.00
N LYS A 79 -2.39 1.51 13.50
CA LYS A 79 -1.82 2.86 13.65
C LYS A 79 -2.63 3.91 12.90
N LEU A 80 -3.11 3.60 11.70
CA LEU A 80 -4.00 4.46 10.93
C LEU A 80 -5.28 4.77 11.69
N ALA A 81 -5.87 3.79 12.38
CA ALA A 81 -7.05 4.00 13.20
C ALA A 81 -6.78 4.90 14.42
N GLN A 82 -5.59 4.83 15.02
CA GLN A 82 -5.19 5.76 16.09
C GLN A 82 -5.04 7.19 15.58
N LEU A 83 -4.28 7.39 14.48
CA LEU A 83 -4.05 8.72 13.91
C LEU A 83 -5.33 9.41 13.44
N LYS A 84 -6.35 8.64 13.04
CA LYS A 84 -7.68 9.15 12.69
C LYS A 84 -8.55 9.53 13.89
N LYS A 85 -8.21 9.08 15.11
CA LYS A 85 -8.91 9.45 16.35
C LYS A 85 -8.27 10.66 17.03
N GLU A 86 -6.97 10.83 16.84
CA GLU A 86 -6.18 11.93 17.40
C GLU A 86 -6.36 13.25 16.63
N LYS A 87 -6.94 13.21 15.43
CA LYS A 87 -7.26 14.35 14.56
C LYS A 87 -8.74 14.44 14.31
#